data_AF-A0A5N4DKM7-F1
#
_entry.id   AF-A0A5N4DKM7-F1
#
_cell.length_a   1.000
_cell.length_b   1.000
_cell.length_c   1.000
_cell.angle_alpha   90.00
_cell.angle_beta   90.00
_cell.angle_gamma   90.00
#
_symmetry.space_group_name_H-M   'P 1'
#
loop_
_entity.id
_entity.type
_entity.pdbx_description
1 polymer ?
#
loop_
_entity_poly.entity_id
_entity_poly.type
_entity_poly.pdbx_seq_one_letter_code
_entity_poly.pdbx_strand_id
1 'polypeptide(L)'
;MRQVKAVNLLVEKITPYILKANHKRETLKMTKYVELVIVADNREFQRQGKDLEKVKQRLIEIANHVDKFYRPLNIRIVLVGVEVWNDIDKCSVSQDPFASLHEFLDWRKMKLLPRKSHDNAQLISGVYFQGTTIGMAPIMSMCTAEQSGGIVMVSQERREADGNVQT
;
A
#
# COMPACT_ATOMS: atom_id res chain seq x y z
N MET A 1 -11.95 12.85 5.83
CA MET A 1 -12.61 11.55 6.13
C MET A 1 -12.24 10.39 5.19
N ARG A 2 -11.65 10.60 4.00
CA ARG A 2 -11.40 9.52 3.01
C ARG A 2 -10.04 8.80 3.16
N GLN A 3 -9.02 9.50 3.66
CA GLN A 3 -7.67 8.96 3.93
C GLN A 3 -7.63 7.91 5.06
N VAL A 4 -8.61 7.93 5.97
CA VAL A 4 -8.61 7.11 7.19
C VAL A 4 -8.84 5.62 6.89
N LYS A 5 -9.59 5.27 5.84
CA LYS A 5 -9.95 3.86 5.54
C LYS A 5 -8.78 3.03 4.99
N ALA A 6 -7.87 3.62 4.22
CA ALA A 6 -6.70 2.92 3.67
C ALA A 6 -5.67 2.62 4.77
N VAL A 7 -5.51 3.57 5.70
CA VAL A 7 -4.69 3.40 6.90
C VAL A 7 -5.31 2.36 7.86
N ASN A 8 -6.65 2.30 7.95
CA ASN A 8 -7.37 1.31 8.77
C ASN A 8 -7.10 -0.14 8.33
N LEU A 9 -6.90 -0.37 7.02
CA LEU A 9 -6.64 -1.71 6.47
C LEU A 9 -5.31 -2.32 6.92
N LEU A 10 -4.30 -1.52 7.23
CA LEU A 10 -3.06 -2.03 7.83
C LEU A 10 -3.21 -2.21 9.35
N VAL A 11 -4.06 -1.42 10.04
CA VAL A 11 -4.33 -1.59 11.49
C VAL A 11 -5.00 -2.94 11.77
N GLU A 12 -6.05 -3.30 11.03
CA GLU A 12 -6.77 -4.57 11.20
C GLU A 12 -5.90 -5.81 10.94
N LYS A 13 -4.91 -5.70 10.04
CA LYS A 13 -3.94 -6.76 9.74
C LYS A 13 -2.98 -7.06 10.88
N ILE A 14 -2.65 -6.04 11.68
CA ILE A 14 -1.66 -6.12 12.75
C ILE A 14 -2.35 -6.42 14.10
N THR A 15 -3.68 -6.24 14.20
CA THR A 15 -4.48 -6.52 15.41
C THR A 15 -4.18 -7.89 16.07
N PRO A 16 -4.01 -9.02 15.35
CA PRO A 16 -3.65 -10.30 15.99
C PRO A 16 -2.21 -10.33 16.52
N TYR A 17 -1.28 -9.58 15.93
CA TYR A 17 0.08 -9.39 16.47
C TYR A 17 0.07 -8.54 17.74
N ILE A 18 -0.90 -7.64 17.89
CA ILE A 18 -1.12 -6.84 19.10
C ILE A 18 -1.85 -7.68 20.16
N LEU A 19 -2.85 -8.49 19.78
CA LEU A 19 -3.65 -9.29 20.71
C LEU A 19 -2.98 -10.59 21.17
N LYS A 20 -2.18 -11.28 20.35
CA LYS A 20 -1.34 -12.43 20.79
C LYS A 20 -0.26 -12.02 21.79
N ALA A 21 0.07 -10.72 21.90
CA ALA A 21 1.00 -10.20 22.90
C ALA A 21 0.41 -10.18 24.33
N ASN A 22 -0.88 -10.47 24.52
CA ASN A 22 -1.49 -10.53 25.86
C ASN A 22 -0.98 -11.70 26.73
N HIS A 23 -0.13 -12.61 26.20
CA HIS A 23 0.60 -13.59 27.00
C HIS A 23 2.00 -13.14 27.45
N LYS A 24 2.51 -11.98 27.03
CA LYS A 24 3.74 -11.38 27.56
C LYS A 24 3.66 -9.86 27.49
N ARG A 25 3.41 -9.20 28.63
CA ARG A 25 3.49 -7.73 28.80
C ARG A 25 4.86 -7.13 28.38
N GLU A 26 5.85 -7.96 28.06
CA GLU A 26 7.18 -7.56 27.56
C GLU A 26 7.25 -7.31 26.03
N THR A 27 6.46 -7.99 25.19
CA THR A 27 6.55 -7.85 23.71
C THR A 27 5.99 -6.52 23.18
N LEU A 28 5.25 -5.77 23.99
CA LEU A 28 4.73 -4.44 23.66
C LEU A 28 5.79 -3.33 23.77
N LYS A 29 6.92 -3.58 24.45
CA LYS A 29 8.00 -2.59 24.64
C LYS A 29 9.05 -2.59 23.51
N MET A 30 9.12 -3.65 22.72
CA MET A 30 10.14 -3.79 21.67
C MET A 30 9.67 -3.15 20.36
N THR A 31 10.55 -2.35 19.75
CA THR A 31 10.31 -1.80 18.42
C THR A 31 10.31 -2.92 17.38
N LYS A 32 9.24 -2.99 16.58
CA LYS A 32 9.09 -3.92 15.46
C LYS A 32 9.39 -3.20 14.16
N TYR A 33 10.01 -3.88 13.21
CA TYR A 33 10.30 -3.34 11.89
C TYR A 33 9.48 -4.10 10.86
N VAL A 34 8.95 -3.39 9.88
CA VAL A 34 8.26 -3.97 8.73
C VAL A 34 8.94 -3.47 7.47
N GLU A 35 9.53 -4.38 6.72
CA GLU A 35 10.09 -4.10 5.40
C GLU A 35 8.96 -3.98 4.36
N LEU A 36 8.78 -2.78 3.82
CA LEU A 36 7.71 -2.44 2.90
C LEU A 36 8.24 -2.26 1.48
N VAL A 37 7.55 -2.86 0.51
CA VAL A 37 7.65 -2.52 -0.91
C VAL A 37 6.36 -1.84 -1.35
N ILE A 38 6.48 -0.72 -2.07
CA ILE A 38 5.33 -0.04 -2.67
C ILE A 38 5.44 -0.09 -4.19
N VAL A 39 4.36 -0.52 -4.84
CA VAL A 39 4.26 -0.67 -6.30
C VAL A 39 3.21 0.29 -6.82
N ALA A 40 3.47 1.03 -7.90
CA ALA A 40 2.45 1.76 -8.65
C ALA A 40 2.14 1.04 -9.96
N ASP A 41 0.85 0.85 -10.24
CA ASP A 41 0.40 0.32 -11.53
C ASP A 41 0.58 1.33 -12.67
N ASN A 42 0.44 0.85 -13.91
CA ASN A 42 0.59 1.66 -15.10
C ASN A 42 -0.48 2.75 -15.18
N ARG A 43 -1.68 2.48 -14.65
CA ARG A 43 -2.75 3.48 -14.61
C ARG A 43 -2.38 4.67 -13.73
N GLU A 44 -1.77 4.46 -12.56
CA GLU A 44 -1.28 5.51 -11.69
C GLU A 44 -0.12 6.27 -12.35
N PHE A 45 0.81 5.55 -13.00
CA PHE A 45 1.87 6.19 -13.79
C PHE A 45 1.31 7.13 -14.87
N GLN A 46 0.31 6.68 -15.63
CA GLN A 46 -0.36 7.52 -16.63
C GLN A 46 -1.06 8.73 -15.99
N ARG A 47 -1.75 8.55 -14.86
CA ARG A 47 -2.44 9.65 -14.14
C ARG A 47 -1.51 10.72 -13.61
N GLN A 48 -0.26 10.38 -13.32
CA GLN A 48 0.74 11.34 -12.89
C GLN A 48 1.42 12.07 -14.06
N GLY A 49 0.94 11.88 -15.29
CA GLY A 49 1.52 12.49 -16.49
C GLY A 49 2.71 11.71 -17.03
N LYS A 50 2.81 10.41 -16.73
CA LYS A 50 3.93 9.54 -17.14
C LYS A 50 5.29 10.02 -16.62
N ASP A 51 5.28 10.74 -15.50
CA ASP A 51 6.49 11.20 -14.82
C ASP A 51 6.90 10.19 -13.75
N LEU A 52 7.98 9.45 -14.05
CA LEU A 52 8.48 8.37 -13.20
C LEU A 52 8.96 8.89 -11.84
N GLU A 53 9.67 10.02 -11.83
CA GLU A 53 10.27 10.55 -10.62
C GLU A 53 9.21 11.15 -9.71
N LYS A 54 8.20 11.82 -10.29
CA LYS A 54 7.02 12.27 -9.55
C LYS A 54 6.27 11.11 -8.89
N VAL A 55 6.08 10.00 -9.60
CA VAL A 55 5.40 8.82 -9.04
C VAL A 55 6.23 8.22 -7.91
N LYS A 56 7.54 8.00 -8.12
CA LYS A 56 8.44 7.49 -7.06
C LYS A 56 8.43 8.36 -5.82
N GLN A 57 8.56 9.68 -5.99
CA GLN A 57 8.53 10.65 -4.89
C GLN A 57 7.23 10.54 -4.10
N ARG A 58 6.10 10.43 -4.79
CA ARG A 58 4.79 10.20 -4.15
C ARG A 58 4.74 8.90 -3.35
N LEU A 59 5.28 7.80 -3.87
CA LEU A 59 5.30 6.53 -3.15
C LEU A 59 6.17 6.59 -1.89
N ILE A 60 7.30 7.30 -1.95
CA ILE A 60 8.18 7.55 -0.78
C ILE A 60 7.44 8.38 0.27
N GLU A 61 6.72 9.42 -0.15
CA GLU A 61 5.90 10.22 0.75
C GLU A 61 4.80 9.40 1.45
N ILE A 62 4.13 8.51 0.71
CA ILE A 62 3.16 7.57 1.30
C ILE A 62 3.85 6.71 2.37
N ALA A 63 5.01 6.12 2.08
CA ALA A 63 5.74 5.31 3.05
C ALA A 63 6.08 6.09 4.33
N ASN A 64 6.50 7.36 4.20
CA ASN A 64 6.78 8.23 5.34
C ASN A 64 5.54 8.50 6.20
N HIS A 65 4.38 8.71 5.57
CA HIS A 65 3.12 8.87 6.29
C HIS A 65 2.74 7.58 7.04
N VAL A 66 2.93 6.43 6.40
CA VAL A 66 2.70 5.12 7.00
C VAL A 66 3.63 4.89 8.20
N ASP A 67 4.95 5.17 8.11
CA ASP A 67 5.87 5.10 9.26
C ASP A 67 5.40 5.99 10.42
N LYS A 68 5.05 7.24 10.13
CA LYS A 68 4.58 8.19 11.16
C LYS A 68 3.32 7.69 11.86
N PHE A 69 2.40 7.07 11.11
CA PHE A 69 1.17 6.51 11.66
C PHE A 69 1.42 5.30 12.58
N TYR A 70 2.37 4.44 12.22
CA TYR A 70 2.68 3.21 12.99
C TYR A 70 3.63 3.42 14.16
N ARG A 71 4.37 4.54 14.19
CA ARG A 71 5.35 4.87 15.23
C ARG A 71 4.80 4.80 16.67
N PRO A 72 3.59 5.32 16.99
CA PRO A 72 3.02 5.23 18.34
C PRO A 72 2.75 3.79 18.81
N LEU A 73 2.69 2.83 17.89
CA LEU A 73 2.51 1.40 18.19
C LEU A 73 3.85 0.65 18.34
N ASN A 74 4.97 1.38 18.46
CA ASN A 74 6.33 0.82 18.43
C ASN A 74 6.63 0.01 17.16
N ILE A 75 6.05 0.41 16.02
CA ILE A 75 6.32 -0.19 14.72
C ILE A 75 6.99 0.84 13.82
N ARG A 76 8.08 0.45 13.17
CA ARG A 76 8.82 1.26 12.20
C ARG A 76 8.68 0.63 10.83
N ILE A 77 8.37 1.47 9.84
CA ILE A 77 8.23 1.05 8.46
C ILE A 77 9.52 1.38 7.74
N VAL A 78 10.13 0.36 7.15
CA VAL A 78 11.37 0.48 6.38
C VAL A 78 11.01 0.29 4.92
N LEU A 79 11.03 1.36 4.12
CA LEU A 79 10.81 1.26 2.69
C LEU A 79 12.03 0.61 2.03
N VAL A 80 11.92 -0.65 1.64
CA VAL A 80 13.02 -1.42 1.04
C VAL A 80 12.96 -1.47 -0.49
N GLY A 81 11.82 -1.09 -1.09
CA GLY A 81 11.66 -1.06 -2.54
C GLY A 81 10.51 -0.19 -3.02
N VAL A 82 10.71 0.43 -4.18
CA VAL A 82 9.70 1.16 -4.94
C VAL A 82 9.73 0.64 -6.36
N GLU A 83 8.56 0.29 -6.90
CA GLU A 83 8.44 -0.16 -8.29
C GLU A 83 7.30 0.58 -8.99
N VAL A 84 7.54 1.00 -10.22
CA VAL A 84 6.53 1.65 -11.05
C VAL A 84 6.43 0.88 -12.36
N TRP A 85 5.24 0.37 -12.66
CA TRP A 85 4.97 -0.33 -13.92
C TRP A 85 4.76 0.69 -15.04
N ASN A 86 5.85 1.29 -15.51
CA ASN A 86 5.83 2.39 -16.47
C ASN A 86 5.65 1.94 -17.94
N ASP A 87 5.76 0.64 -18.20
CA ASP A 87 5.52 0.01 -19.50
C ASP A 87 4.12 -0.62 -19.55
N ILE A 88 3.92 -1.71 -18.80
CA ILE A 88 2.68 -2.48 -18.69
C ILE A 88 2.52 -3.03 -17.28
N ASP A 89 1.27 -3.26 -16.87
CA ASP A 89 0.99 -3.93 -15.60
C ASP A 89 1.59 -5.34 -15.59
N LYS A 90 2.17 -5.74 -14.45
CA LYS A 90 2.82 -7.06 -14.30
C LYS A 90 1.89 -8.14 -13.75
N CYS A 91 0.68 -7.76 -13.37
CA CYS A 91 -0.46 -8.63 -13.06
C CYS A 91 -1.74 -7.95 -13.50
N SER A 92 -2.86 -8.68 -13.52
CA SER A 92 -4.15 -8.07 -13.85
C SER A 92 -4.62 -7.13 -12.73
N VAL A 93 -5.00 -5.90 -13.09
CA VAL A 93 -5.60 -4.92 -12.18
C VAL A 93 -6.93 -4.48 -12.77
N SER A 94 -8.02 -4.84 -12.10
CA SER A 94 -9.39 -4.61 -12.56
C SER A 94 -10.21 -3.81 -11.55
N GLN A 95 -11.46 -3.51 -11.89
CA GLN A 95 -12.38 -2.85 -10.96
C GLN A 95 -12.84 -3.78 -9.83
N ASP A 96 -12.66 -5.09 -9.97
CA ASP A 96 -12.87 -6.04 -8.87
C ASP A 96 -11.64 -6.04 -7.94
N PRO A 97 -11.76 -5.52 -6.71
CA PRO A 97 -10.66 -5.47 -5.76
C PRO A 97 -10.24 -6.85 -5.26
N PHE A 98 -11.14 -7.85 -5.26
CA PHE A 98 -10.80 -9.21 -4.82
C PHE A 98 -9.90 -9.89 -5.84
N ALA A 99 -10.31 -9.89 -7.11
CA ALA A 99 -9.50 -10.43 -8.21
C ALA A 99 -8.14 -9.72 -8.30
N SER A 100 -8.12 -8.39 -8.22
CA SER A 100 -6.87 -7.61 -8.31
C SER A 100 -5.92 -7.88 -7.15
N LEU A 101 -6.45 -8.11 -5.94
CA LEU A 101 -5.64 -8.46 -4.78
C LEU A 101 -5.02 -9.84 -4.94
N HIS A 102 -5.80 -10.81 -5.40
CA HIS A 102 -5.33 -12.17 -5.64
C HIS A 102 -4.17 -12.20 -6.64
N GLU A 103 -4.36 -11.56 -7.80
CA GLU A 103 -3.35 -11.43 -8.86
C GLU A 103 -2.08 -10.74 -8.37
N PHE A 104 -2.23 -9.68 -7.58
CA PHE A 104 -1.10 -8.95 -7.01
C PHE A 104 -0.30 -9.81 -6.01
N LEU A 105 -0.97 -10.58 -5.15
CA LEU A 105 -0.32 -11.45 -4.18
C LEU A 105 0.41 -12.63 -4.86
N ASP A 106 -0.17 -13.19 -5.91
CA ASP A 106 0.46 -14.23 -6.72
C ASP A 106 1.68 -13.69 -7.46
N TRP A 107 1.59 -12.51 -8.07
CA TRP A 107 2.75 -11.82 -8.64
C TRP A 107 3.82 -11.55 -7.58
N ARG A 108 3.42 -11.08 -6.39
CA ARG A 108 4.35 -10.84 -5.29
C ARG A 108 5.12 -12.13 -4.95
N LYS A 109 4.42 -13.24 -4.78
CA LYS A 109 5.00 -14.55 -4.46
C LYS A 109 5.95 -15.05 -5.54
N MET A 110 5.51 -15.00 -6.80
CA MET A 110 6.22 -15.64 -7.91
C MET A 110 7.33 -14.77 -8.50
N LYS A 111 7.23 -13.43 -8.40
CA LYS A 111 8.10 -12.49 -9.11
C LYS A 111 8.81 -11.48 -8.22
N LEU A 112 8.19 -10.99 -7.15
CA LEU A 112 8.80 -9.97 -6.28
C LEU A 112 9.63 -10.57 -5.15
N LEU A 113 9.10 -11.55 -4.42
CA LEU A 113 9.79 -12.19 -3.30
C LEU A 113 11.13 -12.84 -3.70
N PRO A 114 11.26 -13.55 -4.84
CA PRO A 114 12.54 -14.16 -5.24
C PRO A 114 13.66 -13.17 -5.51
N ARG A 115 13.34 -11.92 -5.86
CA ARG A 115 14.33 -10.88 -6.19
C ARG A 115 14.57 -9.88 -5.07
N LYS A 116 13.63 -9.74 -4.13
CA LYS A 116 13.69 -8.75 -3.07
C LYS A 116 12.97 -9.25 -1.83
N SER A 117 13.72 -9.53 -0.77
CA SER A 117 13.14 -9.79 0.55
C SER A 117 12.36 -8.57 1.04
N HIS A 118 11.16 -8.83 1.57
CA HIS A 118 10.29 -7.83 2.18
C HIS A 118 9.17 -8.52 2.98
N ASP A 119 8.70 -7.87 4.05
CA ASP A 119 7.61 -8.37 4.88
C ASP A 119 6.25 -8.13 4.25
N ASN A 120 6.06 -6.96 3.61
CA ASN A 120 4.76 -6.53 3.08
C ASN A 120 4.91 -5.78 1.77
N ALA A 121 3.95 -5.97 0.84
CA ALA A 121 3.88 -5.18 -0.39
C ALA A 121 2.52 -4.50 -0.55
N GLN A 122 2.51 -3.27 -1.05
CA GLN A 122 1.28 -2.52 -1.31
C GLN A 122 1.23 -2.05 -2.77
N LEU A 123 0.15 -2.38 -3.47
CA LEU A 123 -0.14 -1.86 -4.80
C LEU A 123 -0.96 -0.57 -4.70
N ILE A 124 -0.43 0.49 -5.29
CA ILE A 124 -1.08 1.78 -5.47
C ILE A 124 -1.63 1.81 -6.89
N SER A 125 -2.96 1.78 -7.00
CA SER A 125 -3.63 1.66 -8.28
C SER A 125 -4.32 2.94 -8.71
N GLY A 126 -4.17 3.27 -9.99
CA GLY A 126 -5.00 4.26 -10.65
C GLY A 126 -6.35 3.70 -11.11
N VAL A 127 -6.66 2.43 -10.88
CA VAL A 127 -7.99 1.87 -11.19
C VAL A 127 -8.98 2.25 -10.10
N TYR A 128 -10.19 2.63 -10.49
CA TYR A 128 -11.29 2.81 -9.54
C TYR A 128 -11.96 1.46 -9.29
N PHE A 129 -11.89 0.99 -8.05
CA PHE A 129 -12.59 -0.23 -7.66
C PHE A 129 -14.10 -0.01 -7.58
N GLN A 130 -14.86 -1.07 -7.84
CA GLN A 130 -16.31 -1.02 -7.85
C GLN A 130 -16.89 -0.65 -6.47
N GLY A 131 -17.93 0.17 -6.49
CA GLY A 131 -18.65 0.59 -5.28
C GLY A 131 -17.90 1.66 -4.49
N THR A 132 -17.77 1.46 -3.18
CA THR A 132 -17.10 2.41 -2.26
C THR A 132 -15.75 1.88 -1.75
N THR A 133 -15.28 0.79 -2.32
CA THR A 133 -14.03 0.13 -1.92
C THR A 133 -12.84 0.97 -2.33
N ILE A 134 -12.04 1.40 -1.36
CA ILE A 134 -10.82 2.16 -1.63
C ILE A 134 -9.55 1.31 -1.60
N GLY A 135 -9.66 0.06 -1.15
CA GLY A 135 -8.55 -0.89 -1.06
C GLY A 135 -9.00 -2.21 -0.45
N MET A 136 -8.16 -3.23 -0.58
CA MET A 136 -8.42 -4.58 -0.08
C MET A 136 -7.13 -5.28 0.34
N ALA A 137 -7.28 -6.19 1.29
CA ALA A 137 -6.18 -6.61 2.14
C ALA A 137 -6.58 -7.89 2.90
N PRO A 138 -5.80 -8.99 2.87
CA PRO A 138 -6.09 -10.15 3.73
C PRO A 138 -5.82 -9.80 5.18
N ILE A 139 -6.70 -10.20 6.09
CA ILE A 139 -6.56 -9.93 7.52
C ILE A 139 -5.62 -11.00 8.12
N MET A 140 -4.85 -10.63 9.15
CA MET A 140 -3.97 -11.55 9.91
C MET A 140 -2.83 -12.21 9.10
N SER A 141 -2.50 -11.68 7.93
CA SER A 141 -1.53 -12.30 7.02
C SER A 141 -0.13 -11.68 7.06
N MET A 142 0.13 -10.73 7.97
CA MET A 142 1.42 -10.06 8.09
C MET A 142 2.56 -11.07 8.28
N CYS A 143 3.63 -10.89 7.49
CA CYS A 143 4.81 -11.75 7.45
C CYS A 143 4.56 -13.17 6.92
N THR A 144 3.39 -13.45 6.32
CA THR A 144 3.20 -14.68 5.54
C THR A 144 3.80 -14.51 4.14
N ALA A 145 4.40 -15.58 3.62
CA ALA A 145 4.96 -15.57 2.27
C ALA A 145 3.88 -15.28 1.21
N GLU A 146 2.64 -15.70 1.45
CA GLU A 146 1.60 -15.69 0.42
C GLU A 146 0.68 -14.46 0.50
N GLN A 147 0.27 -14.06 1.70
CA GLN A 147 -0.88 -13.17 1.88
C GLN A 147 -0.48 -11.79 2.43
N SER A 148 0.82 -11.52 2.63
CA SER A 148 1.30 -10.26 3.21
C SER A 148 1.38 -9.14 2.16
N GLY A 149 0.22 -8.60 1.79
CA GLY A 149 0.13 -7.45 0.91
C GLY A 149 -1.28 -6.88 0.81
N GLY A 150 -1.43 -5.77 0.10
CA GLY A 150 -2.72 -5.12 -0.12
C GLY A 150 -2.73 -4.30 -1.39
N ILE A 151 -3.93 -3.92 -1.82
CA ILE A 151 -4.15 -3.00 -2.94
C ILE A 151 -4.93 -1.79 -2.42
N VAL A 152 -4.61 -0.60 -2.94
CA VAL A 152 -5.33 0.63 -2.62
C VAL A 152 -5.49 1.44 -3.89
N MET A 153 -6.67 2.02 -4.10
CA MET A 153 -6.87 2.97 -5.19
C MET A 153 -6.51 4.39 -4.74
N VAL A 154 -6.02 5.18 -5.68
CA VAL A 154 -5.73 6.59 -5.46
C VAL A 154 -6.73 7.44 -6.24
N SER A 155 -7.55 8.19 -5.51
CA SER A 155 -8.32 9.29 -6.08
C SER A 155 -7.41 10.49 -6.31
N GLN A 156 -7.46 11.10 -7.50
CA GLN A 156 -7.00 12.48 -7.64
C GLN A 156 -7.87 13.36 -6.73
N GLU A 157 -7.29 13.92 -5.68
CA GLU A 157 -7.82 15.17 -5.15
C GLU A 157 -7.65 16.19 -6.28
N ARG A 158 -8.77 16.72 -6.80
CA ARG A 158 -8.69 17.95 -7.59
C ARG A 158 -7.97 18.95 -6.69
N ARG A 159 -6.77 19.38 -7.08
CA ARG A 159 -6.35 20.72 -6.75
C ARG A 159 -7.36 21.60 -7.47
N GLU A 160 -8.36 22.10 -6.75
CA GLU A 160 -9.09 23.28 -7.19
C GLU A 160 -8.03 24.35 -7.46
N ALA A 161 -7.83 24.63 -8.75
CA ALA A 161 -7.02 25.73 -9.18
C ALA A 161 -7.81 27.00 -8.86
N ASP A 162 -7.31 27.79 -7.91
CA ASP A 162 -7.51 29.23 -7.94
C ASP A 162 -7.04 29.74 -9.31
N GLY A 163 -7.91 30.41 -10.06
CA GLY A 163 -7.52 31.09 -11.29
C GLY A 163 -8.64 31.37 -12.29
N ASN A 164 -9.29 32.52 -12.14
CA ASN A 164 -10.05 33.30 -13.14
C ASN A 164 -11.38 32.74 -13.71
N VAL A 165 -12.47 33.42 -13.35
CA VAL A 165 -13.30 34.10 -14.36
C VAL A 165 -13.63 35.51 -13.86
N GLN A 166 -13.01 36.49 -14.50
CA GLN A 166 -13.52 37.85 -14.60
C GLN A 166 -13.79 38.07 -16.09
N THR A 167 -15.07 38.12 -16.45
CA THR A 167 -15.74 38.93 -17.49
C THR A 167 -17.22 38.64 -17.39
#